data_AF-A0AAE4LXR0-F1
#
_entry.id   AF-A0AAE4LXR0-F1
#
_cell.length_a   1.000
_cell.length_b   1.000
_cell.length_c   1.000
_cell.angle_alpha   90.00
_cell.angle_beta   90.00
_cell.angle_gamma   90.00
#
_symmetry.space_group_name_H-M   'P 1'
#
loop_
_entity.id
_entity.type
_entity.pdbx_description
1 polymer ?
#
loop_
_entity_poly.entity_id
_entity_poly.type
_entity_poly.pdbx_seq_one_letter_code
_entity_poly.pdbx_strand_id
1 'polypeptide(L)'
;MIPLSDLIDDLHARNAQRVAVQLPEGLKPGTAMLANALRAEGFEVVISGDACWGACDLALDALCDADVLVHIGHTPVTNQENVIYIPFHQDIDIETLASAVPTLSNFGKVGVVTTIQHAHQTDDIVRWLNDHGVCATTGAGSSRTPLAGQVLGCTYASAKTADADAYLFIGTGVFHAIGVSLATAKPTFALDPYAEGGIQEVSADKLLRKRFVQIEKAKSAQNFGILLSAKSGQCRKDLAKYLEGLTDKASIILIREVSEMQLRNLGFDAYVNTACPRLALDDQSRFPVPVLSPAEFEIVLGLRSWDDYAIDEIE
;
A
#
# COMPACT_ATOMS: atom_id res chain seq x y z
N MET A 1 20.05 -6.41 -1.29
CA MET A 1 20.73 -6.59 -2.60
C MET A 1 19.87 -7.52 -3.44
N ILE A 2 19.71 -7.31 -4.75
CA ILE A 2 18.92 -8.22 -5.60
C ILE A 2 19.68 -9.56 -5.70
N PRO A 3 19.09 -10.70 -5.33
CA PRO A 3 19.73 -12.01 -5.42
C PRO A 3 19.79 -12.44 -6.89
N LEU A 4 20.78 -11.90 -7.62
CA LEU A 4 20.85 -12.05 -9.07
C LEU A 4 21.06 -13.51 -9.51
N SER A 5 21.83 -14.31 -8.76
CA SER A 5 22.05 -15.73 -9.06
C SER A 5 20.74 -16.51 -9.02
N ASP A 6 19.99 -16.40 -7.93
CA ASP A 6 18.71 -17.09 -7.75
C ASP A 6 17.70 -16.66 -8.83
N LEU A 7 17.68 -15.37 -9.18
CA LEU A 7 16.85 -14.86 -10.27
C LEU A 7 17.21 -15.50 -11.62
N ILE A 8 18.50 -15.63 -11.95
CA ILE A 8 18.95 -16.24 -13.21
C ILE A 8 18.55 -17.71 -13.26
N ASP A 9 18.74 -18.44 -12.16
CA ASP A 9 18.35 -19.85 -12.05
C ASP A 9 16.83 -20.04 -12.25
N ASP A 10 16.01 -19.18 -11.63
CA ASP A 10 14.55 -19.18 -11.80
C ASP A 10 14.12 -18.89 -13.25
N LEU A 11 14.79 -17.96 -13.92
CA LEU A 11 14.51 -17.61 -15.32
C LEU A 11 14.86 -18.77 -16.27
N HIS A 12 16.00 -19.44 -16.05
CA HIS A 12 16.38 -20.63 -16.81
C HIS A 12 15.43 -21.80 -16.56
N ALA A 13 15.01 -22.03 -15.30
CA ALA A 13 14.04 -23.08 -14.96
C ALA A 13 12.69 -22.88 -15.66
N ARG A 14 12.32 -21.63 -15.95
CA ARG A 14 11.11 -21.26 -16.70
C ARG A 14 11.31 -21.26 -18.22
N ASN A 15 12.51 -21.58 -18.72
CA ASN A 15 12.89 -21.47 -20.13
C ASN A 15 12.63 -20.07 -20.72
N ALA A 16 12.78 -19.01 -19.91
CA ALA A 16 12.56 -17.65 -20.37
C ALA A 16 13.66 -17.24 -21.35
N GLN A 17 13.28 -16.60 -22.47
CA GLN A 17 14.20 -16.01 -23.44
C GLN A 17 14.15 -14.50 -23.36
N ARG A 18 12.95 -13.93 -23.20
CA ARG A 18 12.69 -12.49 -23.12
C ARG A 18 12.09 -12.15 -21.76
N VAL A 19 12.70 -11.20 -21.08
CA VAL A 19 12.39 -10.84 -19.70
C VAL A 19 11.99 -9.37 -19.63
N ALA A 20 10.80 -9.10 -19.11
CA ALA A 20 10.37 -7.76 -18.74
C ALA A 20 10.85 -7.44 -17.32
N VAL A 21 11.32 -6.22 -17.08
CA VAL A 21 11.79 -5.80 -15.75
C VAL A 21 11.03 -4.56 -15.31
N GLN A 22 10.50 -4.58 -14.09
CA GLN A 22 9.78 -3.47 -13.48
C GLN A 22 10.34 -3.17 -12.08
N LEU A 23 10.64 -1.90 -11.82
CA LEU A 23 11.15 -1.42 -10.54
C LEU A 23 10.34 -0.21 -10.05
N PRO A 24 10.13 -0.06 -8.73
CA PRO A 24 9.59 1.16 -8.14
C PRO A 24 10.56 2.33 -8.32
N GLU A 25 10.03 3.55 -8.24
CA GLU A 25 10.78 4.80 -8.45
C GLU A 25 12.11 4.86 -7.67
N GLY A 26 12.12 4.44 -6.40
CA GLY A 26 13.31 4.45 -5.57
C GLY A 26 14.42 3.48 -6.03
N LEU A 27 14.10 2.48 -6.84
CA LEU A 27 15.05 1.48 -7.35
C LEU A 27 15.32 1.62 -8.85
N LYS A 28 14.57 2.46 -9.58
CA LYS A 28 14.78 2.73 -11.01
C LYS A 28 16.21 3.16 -11.38
N PRO A 29 16.98 3.90 -10.56
CA PRO A 29 18.38 4.18 -10.89
C PRO A 29 19.23 2.93 -11.15
N GLY A 30 18.88 1.77 -10.57
CA GLY A 30 19.56 0.49 -10.78
C GLY A 30 19.16 -0.27 -12.05
N THR A 31 18.20 0.22 -12.83
CA THR A 31 17.59 -0.52 -13.95
C THR A 31 18.61 -0.92 -15.03
N ALA A 32 19.50 0.00 -15.42
CA ALA A 32 20.49 -0.27 -16.46
C ALA A 32 21.47 -1.37 -16.04
N MET A 33 21.87 -1.39 -14.75
CA MET A 33 22.75 -2.40 -14.20
C MET A 33 22.09 -3.78 -14.22
N LEU A 34 20.84 -3.89 -13.76
CA LEU A 34 20.09 -5.15 -13.77
C LEU A 34 19.88 -5.66 -15.20
N ALA A 35 19.49 -4.79 -16.13
CA ALA A 35 19.28 -5.18 -17.52
C ALA A 35 20.57 -5.67 -18.20
N ASN A 36 21.72 -5.02 -17.93
CA ASN A 36 23.00 -5.47 -18.46
C ASN A 36 23.44 -6.81 -17.87
N ALA A 37 23.18 -7.03 -16.58
CA ALA A 37 23.48 -8.30 -15.93
C ALA A 37 22.66 -9.45 -16.55
N LEU A 38 21.35 -9.27 -16.75
CA LEU A 38 20.51 -10.27 -17.41
C LEU A 38 20.90 -10.51 -18.87
N ARG A 39 21.27 -9.46 -19.62
CA ARG A 39 21.78 -9.62 -21.00
C ARG A 39 23.09 -10.39 -21.06
N ALA A 40 23.96 -10.25 -20.06
CA ALA A 40 25.22 -10.99 -20.00
C ALA A 40 24.99 -12.51 -19.87
N GLU A 41 23.86 -12.91 -19.28
CA GLU A 41 23.42 -14.31 -19.17
C GLU A 41 22.62 -14.79 -20.40
N GLY A 42 22.44 -13.94 -21.42
CA GLY A 42 21.81 -14.32 -22.69
C GLY A 42 20.32 -14.01 -22.83
N PHE A 43 19.70 -13.36 -21.84
CA PHE A 43 18.29 -12.94 -21.94
C PHE A 43 18.11 -11.69 -22.81
N GLU A 44 17.04 -11.66 -23.62
CA GLU A 44 16.51 -10.41 -24.17
C GLU A 44 15.78 -9.64 -23.05
N VAL A 45 16.03 -8.34 -22.91
CA VAL A 45 15.49 -7.56 -21.78
C VAL A 45 14.68 -6.36 -22.25
N VAL A 46 13.41 -6.32 -21.82
CA VAL A 46 12.49 -5.18 -21.94
C VAL A 46 12.38 -4.49 -20.58
N ILE A 47 12.47 -3.17 -20.56
CA ILE A 47 12.35 -2.39 -19.33
C ILE A 47 11.00 -1.68 -19.33
N SER A 48 10.22 -1.85 -18.26
CA SER A 48 9.04 -1.04 -18.00
C SER A 48 9.46 0.37 -17.59
N GLY A 49 9.19 1.36 -18.45
CA GLY A 49 9.51 2.77 -18.19
C GLY A 49 8.48 3.50 -17.30
N ASP A 50 7.25 2.99 -17.24
CA ASP A 50 6.14 3.61 -16.52
C ASP A 50 6.34 3.62 -15.00
N ALA A 51 5.57 4.46 -14.31
CA ALA A 51 5.54 4.48 -12.85
C ALA A 51 5.16 3.10 -12.29
N CYS A 52 5.77 2.74 -11.16
CA CYS A 52 5.46 1.50 -10.45
C CYS A 52 5.27 1.80 -8.96
N TRP A 53 4.01 1.79 -8.53
CA TRP A 53 3.63 2.14 -7.15
C TRP A 53 3.59 0.94 -6.19
N GLY A 54 3.61 -0.28 -6.71
CA GLY A 54 3.48 -1.51 -5.92
C GLY A 54 3.19 -2.74 -6.79
N ALA A 55 3.08 -3.92 -6.15
CA ALA A 55 2.63 -5.14 -6.82
C ALA A 55 1.18 -5.09 -7.33
N CYS A 56 0.41 -4.05 -6.98
CA CYS A 56 -0.90 -3.77 -7.54
C CYS A 56 -0.85 -3.09 -8.93
N ASP A 57 0.34 -2.79 -9.43
CA ASP A 57 0.60 -2.03 -10.65
C ASP A 57 1.59 -2.77 -11.55
N LEU A 58 1.31 -4.05 -11.84
CA LEU A 58 2.18 -4.86 -12.68
C LEU A 58 2.24 -4.32 -14.11
N ALA A 59 3.43 -4.30 -14.69
CA ALA A 59 3.68 -3.96 -16.10
C ALA A 59 3.22 -5.07 -17.05
N LEU A 60 1.92 -5.39 -17.03
CA LEU A 60 1.34 -6.47 -17.84
C LEU A 60 1.47 -6.21 -19.35
N ASP A 61 1.50 -4.94 -19.76
CA ASP A 61 1.71 -4.58 -21.16
C ASP A 61 3.13 -4.95 -21.62
N ALA A 62 4.14 -4.79 -20.75
CA ALA A 62 5.51 -5.24 -21.05
C ALA A 62 5.63 -6.77 -21.01
N LEU A 63 4.83 -7.43 -20.17
CA LEU A 63 4.72 -8.89 -20.13
C LEU A 63 4.08 -9.47 -21.39
N CYS A 64 3.25 -8.73 -22.13
CA CYS A 64 2.74 -9.21 -23.43
C CYS A 64 3.86 -9.44 -24.46
N ASP A 65 4.98 -8.75 -24.31
CA ASP A 65 6.17 -8.88 -25.15
C ASP A 65 7.30 -9.64 -24.43
N ALA A 66 7.03 -10.42 -23.39
CA ALA A 66 8.05 -11.17 -22.64
C ALA A 66 7.51 -12.49 -22.10
N ASP A 67 8.40 -13.43 -21.78
CA ASP A 67 8.01 -14.71 -21.19
C ASP A 67 7.74 -14.56 -19.68
N VAL A 68 8.53 -13.70 -19.02
CA VAL A 68 8.49 -13.48 -17.58
C VAL A 68 8.65 -11.99 -17.25
N LEU A 69 7.87 -11.50 -16.28
CA LEU A 69 8.04 -10.20 -15.66
C LEU A 69 8.77 -10.36 -14.33
N VAL A 70 9.93 -9.72 -14.20
CA VAL A 70 10.66 -9.58 -12.94
C VAL A 70 10.23 -8.28 -12.28
N HIS A 71 9.43 -8.42 -11.21
CA HIS A 71 8.90 -7.31 -10.42
C HIS A 71 9.70 -7.14 -9.13
N ILE A 72 10.44 -6.04 -9.02
CA ILE A 72 11.32 -5.78 -7.88
C ILE A 72 10.60 -4.93 -6.82
N GLY A 73 10.90 -5.17 -5.55
CA GLY A 73 10.57 -4.29 -4.42
C GLY A 73 9.38 -4.71 -3.58
N HIS A 74 8.48 -5.54 -4.11
CA HIS A 74 7.20 -5.82 -3.46
C HIS A 74 6.90 -7.32 -3.41
N THR A 75 6.13 -7.73 -2.40
CA THR A 75 5.47 -9.04 -2.37
C THR A 75 4.23 -9.07 -3.25
N PRO A 76 3.81 -10.25 -3.73
CA PRO A 76 2.64 -10.39 -4.58
C PRO A 76 1.36 -9.90 -3.88
N VAL A 77 0.58 -9.10 -4.61
CA VAL A 77 -0.80 -8.68 -4.25
C VAL A 77 -1.84 -9.51 -5.01
N THR A 78 -1.47 -10.01 -6.19
CA THR A 78 -2.25 -10.96 -6.98
C THR A 78 -1.31 -12.06 -7.44
N ASN A 79 -1.74 -13.32 -7.43
CA ASN A 79 -0.93 -14.39 -7.99
C ASN A 79 -0.94 -14.30 -9.53
N GLN A 80 0.24 -14.21 -10.14
CA GLN A 80 0.43 -14.15 -11.58
C GLN A 80 1.56 -15.11 -11.96
N GLU A 81 1.24 -16.13 -12.75
CA GLU A 81 2.14 -17.26 -13.02
C GLU A 81 3.47 -16.83 -13.65
N ASN A 82 3.40 -15.89 -14.59
CA ASN A 82 4.55 -15.40 -15.36
C ASN A 82 5.23 -14.17 -14.70
N VAL A 83 5.07 -14.01 -13.39
CA VAL A 83 5.70 -12.91 -12.63
C VAL A 83 6.59 -13.49 -11.54
N ILE A 84 7.86 -13.08 -11.55
CA ILE A 84 8.81 -13.32 -10.45
C ILE A 84 8.83 -12.07 -9.59
N TYR A 85 8.51 -12.22 -8.31
CA TYR A 85 8.57 -11.14 -7.33
C TYR A 85 9.89 -11.21 -6.57
N ILE A 86 10.63 -10.11 -6.54
CA ILE A 86 11.83 -9.97 -5.71
C ILE A 86 11.58 -8.87 -4.68
N PRO A 87 11.13 -9.22 -3.47
CA PRO A 87 10.97 -8.25 -2.39
C PRO A 87 12.28 -7.51 -2.08
N PHE A 88 12.15 -6.26 -1.65
CA PHE A 88 13.29 -5.49 -1.17
C PHE A 88 13.23 -5.40 0.35
N HIS A 89 14.21 -6.04 1.00
CA HIS A 89 14.34 -6.06 2.46
C HIS A 89 15.49 -5.15 2.92
N GLN A 90 15.34 -4.61 4.12
CA GLN A 90 16.30 -3.81 4.84
C GLN A 90 16.30 -4.21 6.31
N ASP A 91 17.47 -4.63 6.78
CA ASP A 91 17.65 -4.96 8.19
C ASP A 91 17.55 -3.69 9.05
N ILE A 92 16.86 -3.82 10.17
CA ILE A 92 16.86 -2.84 11.25
C ILE A 92 17.77 -3.33 12.38
N ASP A 93 18.32 -2.37 13.12
CA ASP A 93 18.93 -2.65 14.42
C ASP A 93 17.81 -2.90 15.45
N ILE A 94 17.68 -4.14 15.90
CA ILE A 94 16.63 -4.58 16.83
C ILE A 94 16.74 -3.85 18.17
N GLU A 95 17.92 -3.39 18.57
CA GLU A 95 18.11 -2.67 19.84
C GLU A 95 17.39 -1.29 19.86
N THR A 96 17.02 -0.75 18.70
CA THR A 96 16.19 0.47 18.61
C THR A 96 14.82 0.30 19.29
N LEU A 97 14.34 -0.95 19.40
CA LEU A 97 13.09 -1.31 20.08
C LEU A 97 13.12 -1.02 21.59
N ALA A 98 14.29 -0.90 22.21
CA ALA A 98 14.41 -0.60 23.64
C ALA A 98 13.69 0.70 24.04
N SER A 99 13.64 1.67 23.12
CA SER A 99 12.90 2.92 23.31
C SER A 99 11.38 2.73 23.42
N ALA A 100 10.84 1.64 22.87
CA ALA A 100 9.41 1.35 22.83
C ALA A 100 8.92 0.61 24.09
N VAL A 101 9.79 -0.15 24.76
CA VAL A 101 9.45 -1.01 25.90
C VAL A 101 8.70 -0.26 27.02
N PRO A 102 9.17 0.90 27.54
CA PRO A 102 8.50 1.57 28.65
C PRO A 102 7.05 1.96 28.36
N THR A 103 6.75 2.29 27.10
CA THR A 103 5.40 2.64 26.65
C THR A 103 4.55 1.40 26.42
N LEU A 104 5.09 0.40 25.72
CA LEU A 104 4.36 -0.79 25.27
C LEU A 104 4.07 -1.78 26.40
N SER A 105 4.89 -1.84 27.45
CA SER A 105 4.64 -2.70 28.63
C SER A 105 3.40 -2.30 29.43
N ASN A 106 2.77 -1.15 29.14
CA ASN A 106 1.51 -0.74 29.77
C ASN A 106 0.27 -1.41 29.14
N PHE A 107 0.44 -2.17 28.05
CA PHE A 107 -0.64 -2.84 27.33
C PHE A 107 -0.59 -4.36 27.56
N GLY A 108 -1.77 -4.99 27.57
CA GLY A 108 -1.89 -6.44 27.78
C GLY A 108 -1.33 -7.25 26.62
N LYS A 109 -1.69 -6.89 25.39
CA LYS A 109 -1.20 -7.50 24.14
C LYS A 109 -0.87 -6.43 23.11
N VAL A 110 0.31 -6.49 22.50
CA VAL A 110 0.79 -5.54 21.49
C VAL A 110 0.97 -6.22 20.13
N GLY A 111 0.28 -5.73 19.11
CA GLY A 111 0.42 -6.21 17.74
C GLY A 111 1.56 -5.51 17.02
N VAL A 112 2.50 -6.27 16.46
CA VAL A 112 3.62 -5.75 15.67
C VAL A 112 3.28 -5.83 14.19
N VAL A 113 3.38 -4.70 13.50
CA VAL A 113 3.15 -4.57 12.06
C VAL A 113 4.23 -3.72 11.40
N THR A 114 4.45 -3.94 10.10
CA THR A 114 5.47 -3.22 9.31
C THR A 114 5.15 -3.26 7.82
N THR A 115 6.03 -2.70 6.99
CA THR A 115 5.97 -2.80 5.53
C THR A 115 6.93 -3.86 5.02
N ILE A 116 6.91 -4.12 3.71
CA ILE A 116 7.73 -5.17 3.08
C ILE A 116 9.23 -5.06 3.41
N GLN A 117 9.73 -3.85 3.65
CA GLN A 117 11.15 -3.62 3.91
C GLN A 117 11.65 -4.30 5.19
N HIS A 118 10.80 -4.48 6.20
CA HIS A 118 11.22 -5.06 7.50
C HIS A 118 10.41 -6.31 7.88
N ALA A 119 9.49 -6.75 7.02
CA ALA A 119 8.59 -7.87 7.29
C ALA A 119 9.35 -9.19 7.55
N HIS A 120 10.55 -9.37 6.98
CA HIS A 120 11.40 -10.53 7.22
C HIS A 120 11.93 -10.63 8.66
N GLN A 121 11.97 -9.52 9.41
CA GLN A 121 12.40 -9.49 10.82
C GLN A 121 11.24 -9.49 11.82
N THR A 122 9.98 -9.59 11.38
CA THR A 122 8.82 -9.44 12.29
C THR A 122 8.83 -10.47 13.42
N ASP A 123 9.18 -11.73 13.15
CA ASP A 123 9.26 -12.76 14.19
C ASP A 123 10.37 -12.48 15.21
N ASP A 124 11.51 -11.96 14.76
CA ASP A 124 12.62 -11.62 15.64
C ASP A 124 12.31 -10.39 16.50
N ILE A 125 11.62 -9.39 15.93
CA ILE A 125 11.10 -8.21 16.65
C ILE A 125 10.13 -8.65 17.73
N VAL A 126 9.16 -9.51 17.40
CA VAL A 126 8.18 -10.04 18.35
C VAL A 126 8.88 -10.81 19.47
N ARG A 127 9.85 -11.66 19.14
CA ARG A 127 10.62 -12.41 20.14
C ARG A 127 11.39 -11.47 21.08
N TRP A 128 12.12 -10.50 20.51
CA TRP A 128 12.90 -9.55 21.30
C TRP A 128 12.02 -8.74 22.25
N LEU A 129 10.86 -8.26 21.80
CA LEU A 129 9.91 -7.52 22.66
C LEU A 129 9.38 -8.39 23.81
N ASN A 130 9.07 -9.66 23.54
CA ASN A 130 8.65 -10.62 24.57
C ASN A 130 9.74 -10.87 25.62
N ASP A 131 11.00 -11.02 25.18
CA ASP A 131 12.15 -11.19 26.08
C ASP A 131 12.38 -9.95 26.98
N HIS A 132 11.90 -8.78 26.56
CA HIS A 132 11.99 -7.50 27.29
C HIS A 132 10.69 -7.11 28.00
N GLY A 133 9.75 -8.05 28.20
CA GLY A 133 8.56 -7.85 29.04
C GLY A 133 7.39 -7.14 28.36
N VAL A 134 7.35 -7.09 27.03
CA VAL A 134 6.18 -6.65 26.25
C VAL A 134 5.50 -7.90 25.68
N CYS A 135 4.21 -8.12 25.96
CA CYS A 135 3.47 -9.24 25.36
C CYS A 135 3.16 -8.95 23.89
N ALA A 136 4.14 -9.21 23.02
CA ALA A 136 4.09 -8.91 21.60
C ALA A 136 3.57 -10.10 20.78
N THR A 137 2.78 -9.80 19.75
CA THR A 137 2.31 -10.76 18.76
C THR A 137 2.30 -10.15 17.36
N THR A 138 2.05 -10.93 16.33
CA THR A 138 1.79 -10.42 14.98
C THR A 138 0.68 -11.22 14.32
N GLY A 139 -0.03 -10.60 13.38
CA GLY A 139 -1.08 -11.27 12.61
C GLY A 139 -0.51 -11.99 11.41
N ALA A 140 -1.18 -13.05 10.98
CA ALA A 140 -0.79 -13.82 9.82
C ALA A 140 -0.81 -12.99 8.53
N GLY A 141 -0.11 -13.47 7.50
CA GLY A 141 -0.23 -12.93 6.16
C GLY A 141 -1.65 -13.10 5.59
N SER A 142 -2.00 -12.25 4.63
CA SER A 142 -3.25 -12.30 3.86
C SER A 142 -2.96 -12.57 2.37
N SER A 143 -4.02 -12.72 1.57
CA SER A 143 -3.94 -12.78 0.10
C SER A 143 -3.16 -11.61 -0.50
N ARG A 144 -3.29 -10.42 0.09
CA ARG A 144 -2.73 -9.16 -0.40
C ARG A 144 -1.41 -8.78 0.25
N THR A 145 -1.13 -9.34 1.43
CA THR A 145 0.11 -9.18 2.19
C THR A 145 0.59 -10.53 2.72
N PRO A 146 1.35 -11.30 1.93
CA PRO A 146 1.61 -12.72 2.25
C PRO A 146 2.50 -12.93 3.49
N LEU A 147 3.17 -11.89 3.98
CA LEU A 147 4.05 -11.98 5.14
C LEU A 147 3.31 -11.59 6.43
N ALA A 148 3.64 -12.28 7.53
CA ALA A 148 3.15 -11.92 8.85
C ALA A 148 3.60 -10.50 9.22
N GLY A 149 2.74 -9.76 9.94
CA GLY A 149 2.95 -8.35 10.28
C GLY A 149 2.90 -7.37 9.11
N GLN A 150 2.87 -7.82 7.85
CA GLN A 150 2.91 -6.92 6.71
C GLN A 150 1.56 -6.20 6.52
N VAL A 151 1.61 -4.88 6.52
CA VAL A 151 0.51 -3.99 6.14
C VAL A 151 0.87 -3.19 4.87
N LEU A 152 -0.17 -2.72 4.18
CA LEU A 152 -0.05 -1.79 3.06
C LEU A 152 -0.96 -0.59 3.31
N GLY A 153 -0.78 0.47 2.54
CA GLY A 153 -1.69 1.62 2.58
C GLY A 153 -3.12 1.34 2.06
N CYS A 154 -3.43 0.10 1.74
CA CYS A 154 -4.75 -0.34 1.27
C CYS A 154 -5.24 -1.60 1.99
N THR A 155 -4.50 -2.15 2.95
CA THR A 155 -4.98 -3.30 3.74
C THR A 155 -4.26 -3.35 5.08
N TYR A 156 -5.05 -3.54 6.14
CA TYR A 156 -4.58 -3.66 7.52
C TYR A 156 -4.94 -5.03 8.12
N ALA A 157 -5.13 -6.06 7.27
CA ALA A 157 -5.57 -7.39 7.68
C ALA A 157 -4.65 -8.03 8.75
N SER A 158 -3.33 -7.90 8.62
CA SER A 158 -2.40 -8.42 9.62
C SER A 158 -2.59 -7.74 10.98
N ALA A 159 -2.86 -6.44 11.03
CA ALA A 159 -3.21 -5.77 12.28
C ALA A 159 -4.51 -6.32 12.87
N LYS A 160 -5.58 -6.39 12.07
CA LYS A 160 -6.89 -6.87 12.54
C LYS A 160 -6.85 -8.31 13.06
N THR A 161 -6.11 -9.19 12.39
CA THR A 161 -5.98 -10.61 12.80
C THR A 161 -5.08 -10.80 14.01
N ALA A 162 -4.14 -9.90 14.27
CA ALA A 162 -3.34 -9.93 15.49
C ALA A 162 -4.22 -9.73 16.74
N ASP A 163 -5.33 -8.99 16.63
CA ASP A 163 -6.31 -8.72 17.69
C ASP A 163 -5.64 -8.32 19.01
N ALA A 164 -5.02 -7.14 18.99
CA ALA A 164 -4.22 -6.61 20.09
C ALA A 164 -4.87 -5.38 20.75
N ASP A 165 -4.41 -5.06 21.96
CA ASP A 165 -4.87 -3.89 22.72
C ASP A 165 -4.24 -2.59 22.20
N ALA A 166 -3.02 -2.68 21.68
CA ALA A 166 -2.30 -1.61 21.01
C ALA A 166 -1.43 -2.17 19.88
N TYR A 167 -0.96 -1.31 18.98
CA TYR A 167 -0.11 -1.69 17.86
C TYR A 167 1.21 -0.91 17.83
N LEU A 168 2.30 -1.60 17.49
CA LEU A 168 3.57 -1.01 17.11
C LEU A 168 3.75 -1.18 15.59
N PHE A 169 3.79 -0.07 14.88
CA PHE A 169 4.23 0.00 13.49
C PHE A 169 5.73 0.33 13.43
N ILE A 170 6.49 -0.47 12.69
CA ILE A 170 7.92 -0.23 12.45
C ILE A 170 8.14 0.18 11.00
N GLY A 171 8.76 1.34 10.80
CA GLY A 171 9.12 1.85 9.50
C GLY A 171 9.11 3.38 9.43
N THR A 172 9.53 3.92 8.30
CA THR A 172 9.63 5.37 8.11
C THR A 172 8.25 6.01 7.91
N GLY A 173 8.04 7.14 8.56
CA GLY A 173 6.78 7.90 8.47
C GLY A 173 5.62 7.24 9.21
N VAL A 174 4.48 7.94 9.27
CA VAL A 174 3.35 7.57 10.14
C VAL A 174 2.09 7.14 9.39
N PHE A 175 2.09 7.15 8.06
CA PHE A 175 0.89 6.91 7.24
C PHE A 175 0.25 5.54 7.54
N HIS A 176 1.04 4.47 7.50
CA HIS A 176 0.55 3.11 7.76
C HIS A 176 0.05 2.96 9.21
N ALA A 177 0.77 3.54 10.17
CA ALA A 177 0.36 3.56 11.58
C ALA A 177 -0.99 4.26 11.78
N ILE A 178 -1.21 5.42 11.14
CA ILE A 178 -2.51 6.12 11.16
C ILE A 178 -3.62 5.23 10.58
N GLY A 179 -3.32 4.53 9.48
CA GLY A 179 -4.25 3.58 8.89
C GLY A 179 -4.60 2.41 9.80
N VAL A 180 -3.62 1.83 10.49
CA VAL A 180 -3.83 0.78 11.50
C VAL A 180 -4.70 1.31 12.65
N SER A 181 -4.43 2.52 13.14
CA SER A 181 -5.24 3.15 14.19
C SER A 181 -6.70 3.31 13.77
N LEU A 182 -6.95 3.77 12.54
CA LEU A 182 -8.31 3.90 11.99
C LEU A 182 -8.99 2.54 11.77
N ALA A 183 -8.27 1.55 11.25
CA ALA A 183 -8.82 0.24 10.91
C ALA A 183 -9.13 -0.63 12.13
N THR A 184 -8.44 -0.40 13.26
CA THR A 184 -8.57 -1.20 14.48
C THR A 184 -9.25 -0.44 15.62
N ALA A 185 -9.33 0.89 15.54
CA ALA A 185 -9.75 1.78 16.63
C ALA A 185 -8.94 1.57 17.93
N LYS A 186 -7.68 1.15 17.82
CA LYS A 186 -6.76 0.92 18.95
C LYS A 186 -5.63 1.95 18.98
N PRO A 187 -5.06 2.23 20.18
CA PRO A 187 -3.81 2.96 20.31
C PRO A 187 -2.74 2.36 19.39
N THR A 188 -2.10 3.20 18.59
CA THR A 188 -1.08 2.78 17.65
C THR A 188 0.11 3.68 17.77
N PHE A 189 1.28 3.06 17.74
CA PHE A 189 2.55 3.72 17.88
C PHE A 189 3.40 3.47 16.65
N ALA A 190 4.20 4.46 16.26
CA ALA A 190 5.18 4.33 15.19
C ALA A 190 6.60 4.42 15.77
N LEU A 191 7.48 3.54 15.28
CA LEU A 191 8.91 3.61 15.52
C LEU A 191 9.61 3.67 14.16
N ASP A 192 10.37 4.73 13.93
CA ASP A 192 11.27 4.81 12.79
C ASP A 192 12.62 4.19 13.19
N PRO A 193 12.99 3.02 12.64
CA PRO A 193 14.21 2.32 13.05
C PRO A 193 15.50 3.02 12.61
N TYR A 194 15.41 4.11 11.83
CA TYR A 194 16.56 4.84 11.30
C TYR A 194 16.71 6.25 11.89
N ALA A 195 15.68 6.77 12.56
CA ALA A 195 15.69 8.12 13.10
C ALA A 195 16.07 8.15 14.57
N GLU A 196 16.73 9.24 14.97
CA GLU A 196 16.88 9.58 16.39
C GLU A 196 15.54 10.13 16.90
N GLY A 197 14.75 9.27 17.50
CA GLY A 197 13.43 9.61 18.01
C GLY A 197 12.69 8.32 18.29
N GLY A 198 12.51 8.02 19.57
CA GLY A 198 11.88 6.77 19.99
C GLY A 198 10.42 6.66 19.53
N ILE A 199 9.67 5.83 20.23
CA ILE A 199 8.27 5.58 19.90
C ILE A 199 7.41 6.85 19.96
N GLN A 200 6.52 7.02 18.98
CA GLN A 200 5.50 8.09 18.98
C GLN A 200 4.10 7.49 18.84
N GLU A 201 3.13 7.99 19.62
CA GLU A 201 1.72 7.66 19.42
C GLU A 201 1.18 8.43 18.22
N VAL A 202 0.45 7.76 17.32
CA VAL A 202 -0.12 8.40 16.14
C VAL A 202 -1.57 8.80 16.38
N SER A 203 -1.98 9.92 15.80
CA SER A 203 -3.36 10.41 15.83
C SER A 203 -3.91 10.58 14.42
N ALA A 204 -5.12 10.07 14.20
CA ALA A 204 -5.84 10.23 12.94
C ALA A 204 -6.58 11.57 12.83
N ASP A 205 -6.67 12.37 13.90
CA ASP A 205 -7.49 13.59 13.95
C ASP A 205 -7.18 14.57 12.82
N LYS A 206 -5.89 14.78 12.55
CA LYS A 206 -5.46 15.69 11.48
C LYS A 206 -5.90 15.19 10.11
N LEU A 207 -5.86 13.88 9.88
CA LEU A 207 -6.35 13.26 8.65
C LEU A 207 -7.87 13.39 8.56
N LEU A 208 -8.61 12.99 9.60
CA LEU A 208 -10.07 13.05 9.66
C LEU A 208 -10.60 14.47 9.45
N ARG A 209 -9.99 15.49 10.08
CA ARG A 209 -10.37 16.91 9.84
C ARG A 209 -10.18 17.32 8.38
N LYS A 210 -9.08 16.91 7.74
CA LYS A 210 -8.86 17.18 6.31
C LYS A 210 -9.91 16.47 5.45
N ARG A 211 -10.26 15.22 5.79
CA ARG A 211 -11.27 14.44 5.07
C ARG A 211 -12.67 15.03 5.21
N PHE A 212 -13.05 15.43 6.42
CA PHE A 212 -14.31 16.13 6.69
C PHE A 212 -14.46 17.39 5.81
N VAL A 213 -13.39 18.19 5.67
CA VAL A 213 -13.41 19.35 4.77
C VAL A 213 -13.65 18.96 3.30
N GLN A 214 -13.09 17.85 2.81
CA GLN A 214 -13.34 17.40 1.44
C GLN A 214 -14.78 16.92 1.24
N ILE A 215 -15.33 16.21 2.22
CA ILE A 215 -16.73 15.77 2.23
C ILE A 215 -17.67 16.98 2.16
N GLU A 216 -17.47 17.98 3.04
CA GLU A 216 -18.30 19.19 3.04
C GLU A 216 -18.22 19.96 1.72
N LYS A 217 -17.02 20.07 1.13
CA LYS A 217 -16.85 20.70 -0.20
C LYS A 217 -17.59 19.94 -1.31
N ALA A 218 -17.62 18.62 -1.24
CA ALA A 218 -18.23 17.79 -2.26
C ALA A 218 -19.77 17.75 -2.19
N LYS A 219 -20.39 18.16 -1.09
CA LYS A 219 -21.86 18.19 -0.95
C LYS A 219 -22.57 19.09 -1.98
N SER A 220 -21.88 20.11 -2.50
CA SER A 220 -22.44 21.00 -3.54
C SER A 220 -22.16 20.55 -4.98
N ALA A 221 -21.39 19.48 -5.18
CA ALA A 221 -21.03 18.96 -6.50
C ALA A 221 -22.28 18.51 -7.28
N GLN A 222 -22.30 18.81 -8.59
CA GLN A 222 -23.37 18.41 -9.50
C GLN A 222 -22.97 17.24 -10.38
N ASN A 223 -21.66 17.04 -10.61
CA ASN A 223 -21.12 15.95 -11.40
C ASN A 223 -19.98 15.26 -10.66
N PHE A 224 -20.10 13.94 -10.48
CA PHE A 224 -19.10 13.09 -9.83
C PHE A 224 -18.43 12.15 -10.84
N GLY A 225 -17.10 12.14 -10.85
CA GLY A 225 -16.32 11.17 -11.63
C GLY A 225 -15.88 9.99 -10.76
N ILE A 226 -16.36 8.78 -11.04
CA ILE A 226 -15.95 7.56 -10.33
C ILE A 226 -14.70 6.99 -11.01
N LEU A 227 -13.55 7.14 -10.36
CA LEU A 227 -12.26 6.70 -10.89
C LEU A 227 -12.12 5.18 -10.75
N LEU A 228 -12.18 4.47 -11.88
CA LEU A 228 -11.92 3.04 -11.98
C LEU A 228 -10.52 2.81 -12.54
N SER A 229 -9.63 2.20 -11.74
CA SER A 229 -8.25 1.95 -12.14
C SER A 229 -8.15 0.85 -13.20
N ALA A 230 -7.30 1.07 -14.21
CA ALA A 230 -6.85 0.03 -15.13
C ALA A 230 -5.69 -0.82 -14.58
N LYS A 231 -5.12 -0.47 -13.42
CA LYS A 231 -3.98 -1.19 -12.82
C LYS A 231 -4.42 -2.53 -12.23
N SER A 232 -3.60 -3.56 -12.45
CA SER A 232 -3.89 -4.99 -12.16
C SER A 232 -4.52 -5.27 -10.80
N GLY A 233 -4.02 -4.68 -9.72
CA GLY A 233 -4.50 -4.90 -8.35
C GLY A 233 -5.41 -3.81 -7.81
N GLN A 234 -5.80 -2.81 -8.59
CA GLN A 234 -6.60 -1.65 -8.13
C GLN A 234 -7.98 -1.55 -8.78
N CYS A 235 -8.30 -2.47 -9.71
CA CYS A 235 -9.50 -2.40 -10.54
C CYS A 235 -10.76 -2.91 -9.79
N ARG A 236 -11.45 -2.05 -9.04
CA ARG A 236 -12.66 -2.40 -8.26
C ARG A 236 -13.98 -2.16 -9.04
N LYS A 237 -14.21 -2.94 -10.11
CA LYS A 237 -15.35 -2.74 -11.04
C LYS A 237 -16.71 -2.79 -10.38
N ASP A 238 -16.96 -3.77 -9.51
CA ASP A 238 -18.28 -3.95 -8.90
C ASP A 238 -18.59 -2.83 -7.91
N LEU A 239 -17.57 -2.38 -7.17
CA LEU A 239 -17.68 -1.20 -6.31
C LEU A 239 -17.96 0.07 -7.13
N ALA A 240 -17.25 0.29 -8.25
CA ALA A 240 -17.49 1.45 -9.11
C ALA A 240 -18.93 1.47 -9.65
N LYS A 241 -19.46 0.32 -10.09
CA LYS A 241 -20.85 0.19 -10.54
C LYS A 241 -21.86 0.41 -9.42
N TYR A 242 -21.59 -0.11 -8.23
CA TYR A 242 -22.44 0.13 -7.06
C TYR A 242 -22.53 1.63 -6.77
N LEU A 243 -21.39 2.32 -6.68
CA LEU A 243 -21.34 3.76 -6.37
C LEU A 243 -21.98 4.60 -7.50
N GLU A 244 -21.81 4.22 -8.77
CA GLU A 244 -22.48 4.88 -9.89
C GLU A 244 -24.01 4.79 -9.75
N GLY A 245 -24.52 3.63 -9.34
CA GLY A 245 -25.96 3.41 -9.15
C GLY A 245 -26.60 4.20 -7.99
N LEU A 246 -25.81 4.85 -7.13
CA LEU A 246 -26.34 5.61 -5.99
C LEU A 246 -26.91 6.99 -6.40
N THR A 247 -26.52 7.52 -7.56
CA THR A 247 -27.00 8.84 -8.04
C THR A 247 -26.86 8.98 -9.55
N ASP A 248 -27.79 9.70 -10.17
CA ASP A 248 -27.76 10.10 -11.59
C ASP A 248 -26.64 11.11 -11.95
N LYS A 249 -25.95 11.64 -10.94
CA LYS A 249 -24.85 12.61 -11.08
C LYS A 249 -23.47 11.97 -11.27
N ALA A 250 -23.38 10.65 -11.17
CA ALA A 250 -22.12 9.93 -11.20
C ALA A 250 -21.85 9.32 -12.58
N SER A 251 -20.58 9.26 -12.97
CA SER A 251 -20.15 8.55 -14.19
C SER A 251 -18.82 7.85 -13.96
N ILE A 252 -18.71 6.60 -14.41
CA ILE A 252 -17.47 5.83 -14.32
C ILE A 252 -16.44 6.33 -15.33
N ILE A 253 -15.20 6.54 -14.86
CA ILE A 253 -14.04 6.95 -15.63
C ILE A 253 -12.98 5.86 -15.50
N LEU A 254 -12.71 5.15 -16.59
CA LEU A 254 -11.59 4.23 -16.67
C LEU A 254 -10.29 5.02 -16.84
N ILE A 255 -9.36 4.87 -15.91
CA ILE A 255 -8.10 5.61 -15.91
C ILE A 255 -6.96 4.72 -15.44
N ARG A 256 -5.77 4.84 -16.04
CA ARG A 256 -4.58 4.13 -15.58
C ARG A 256 -3.83 4.94 -14.53
N GLU A 257 -3.34 6.12 -14.89
CA GLU A 257 -2.61 6.99 -13.97
C GLU A 257 -3.48 8.18 -13.53
N VAL A 258 -3.72 8.27 -12.21
CA VAL A 258 -4.49 9.37 -11.63
C VAL A 258 -3.53 10.51 -11.30
N SER A 259 -3.65 11.63 -12.01
CA SER A 259 -2.80 12.82 -11.80
C SER A 259 -3.63 14.10 -11.77
N GLU A 260 -3.09 15.16 -11.16
CA GLU A 260 -3.72 16.49 -11.13
C GLU A 260 -4.15 16.94 -12.53
N MET A 261 -3.26 16.81 -13.52
CA MET A 261 -3.52 17.24 -14.88
C MET A 261 -4.69 16.49 -15.51
N GLN A 262 -4.77 15.17 -15.33
CA GLN A 262 -5.88 14.37 -15.85
C GLN A 262 -7.21 14.77 -15.20
N LEU A 263 -7.24 14.89 -13.87
CA LEU A 263 -8.45 15.29 -13.14
C LEU A 263 -8.89 16.71 -13.50
N ARG A 264 -7.96 17.63 -13.77
CA ARG A 264 -8.28 18.99 -14.23
C ARG A 264 -8.88 18.98 -15.63
N ASN A 265 -8.34 18.18 -16.54
CA ASN A 265 -8.82 18.10 -17.92
C ASN A 265 -10.20 17.43 -18.03
N LEU A 266 -10.50 16.47 -17.15
CA LEU A 266 -11.80 15.79 -17.09
C LEU A 266 -12.93 16.69 -16.56
N GLY A 267 -12.60 17.65 -15.67
CA GLY A 267 -13.51 18.76 -15.33
C GLY A 267 -14.72 18.45 -14.44
N PHE A 268 -14.73 17.33 -13.70
CA PHE A 268 -15.80 17.04 -12.73
C PHE A 268 -15.67 17.90 -11.46
N ASP A 269 -16.79 18.12 -10.77
CA ASP A 269 -16.84 18.93 -9.55
C ASP A 269 -16.18 18.22 -8.36
N ALA A 270 -16.24 16.89 -8.34
CA ALA A 270 -15.57 16.01 -7.39
C ALA A 270 -15.35 14.63 -8.01
N TYR A 271 -14.39 13.88 -7.47
CA TYR A 271 -14.12 12.50 -7.87
C TYR A 271 -14.33 11.53 -6.71
N VAL A 272 -14.70 10.29 -7.05
CA VAL A 272 -14.79 9.16 -6.11
C VAL A 272 -13.75 8.13 -6.51
N ASN A 273 -12.83 7.82 -5.60
CA ASN A 273 -11.68 7.00 -5.85
C ASN A 273 -11.98 5.52 -5.57
N THR A 274 -12.13 4.72 -6.62
CA THR A 274 -12.16 3.25 -6.52
C THR A 274 -10.82 2.60 -6.91
N ALA A 275 -9.76 3.40 -7.09
CA ALA A 275 -8.40 2.95 -7.37
C ALA A 275 -7.61 2.72 -6.05
N CYS A 276 -6.33 3.09 -6.00
CA CYS A 276 -5.50 3.06 -4.78
C CYS A 276 -6.08 3.98 -3.69
N PRO A 277 -6.42 3.46 -2.48
CA PRO A 277 -6.95 4.26 -1.38
C PRO A 277 -6.08 5.46 -0.99
N ARG A 278 -4.75 5.32 -1.11
CA ARG A 278 -3.80 6.40 -0.76
C ARG A 278 -4.00 7.67 -1.57
N LEU A 279 -4.52 7.60 -2.80
CA LEU A 279 -4.71 8.79 -3.65
C LEU A 279 -5.63 9.81 -2.98
N ALA A 280 -6.74 9.35 -2.39
CA ALA A 280 -7.66 10.23 -1.68
C ALA A 280 -7.06 10.76 -0.37
N LEU A 281 -6.10 10.07 0.24
CA LEU A 281 -5.56 10.43 1.55
C LEU A 281 -4.30 11.29 1.46
N ASP A 282 -3.28 10.80 0.76
CA ASP A 282 -1.95 11.42 0.65
C ASP A 282 -1.91 12.51 -0.42
N ASP A 283 -2.54 12.27 -1.57
CA ASP A 283 -2.38 13.11 -2.77
C ASP A 283 -3.47 14.19 -2.90
N GLN A 284 -4.45 14.22 -1.98
CA GLN A 284 -5.56 15.16 -2.02
C GLN A 284 -5.13 16.63 -2.17
N SER A 285 -4.01 17.02 -1.56
CA SER A 285 -3.50 18.40 -1.65
C SER A 285 -3.03 18.80 -3.05
N ARG A 286 -2.73 17.82 -3.91
CA ARG A 286 -2.31 18.01 -5.30
C ARG A 286 -3.50 18.07 -6.26
N PHE A 287 -4.65 17.52 -5.87
CA PHE A 287 -5.80 17.45 -6.77
C PHE A 287 -6.59 18.76 -6.80
N PRO A 288 -7.17 19.11 -7.97
CA PRO A 288 -7.82 20.40 -8.17
C PRO A 288 -9.18 20.52 -7.44
N VAL A 289 -9.78 19.37 -7.12
CA VAL A 289 -11.11 19.23 -6.52
C VAL A 289 -11.10 18.08 -5.49
N PRO A 290 -12.15 17.93 -4.66
CA PRO A 290 -12.25 16.81 -3.73
C PRO A 290 -12.12 15.46 -4.45
N VAL A 291 -11.31 14.56 -3.88
CA VAL A 291 -11.23 13.16 -4.28
C VAL A 291 -11.59 12.33 -3.06
N LEU A 292 -12.76 11.71 -3.10
CA LEU A 292 -13.37 11.01 -1.97
C LEU A 292 -13.06 9.52 -2.02
N SER A 293 -13.00 8.88 -0.86
CA SER A 293 -13.11 7.43 -0.75
C SER A 293 -14.57 6.98 -0.99
N PRO A 294 -14.81 5.67 -1.19
CA PRO A 294 -16.16 5.12 -1.29
C PRO A 294 -17.04 5.46 -0.07
N ALA A 295 -16.53 5.26 1.15
CA ALA A 295 -17.26 5.55 2.38
C ALA A 295 -17.57 7.05 2.53
N GLU A 296 -16.65 7.91 2.12
CA GLU A 296 -16.86 9.36 2.14
C GLU A 296 -17.91 9.81 1.13
N PHE A 297 -17.99 9.16 -0.04
CA PHE A 297 -19.05 9.42 -1.00
C PHE A 297 -20.42 9.01 -0.46
N GLU A 298 -20.52 7.88 0.24
CA GLU A 298 -21.74 7.49 0.96
C GLU A 298 -22.14 8.53 2.01
N ILE A 299 -21.19 9.14 2.73
CA ILE A 299 -21.45 10.24 3.68
C ILE A 299 -21.97 11.48 2.94
N VAL A 300 -21.37 11.85 1.80
CA VAL A 300 -21.84 12.97 0.97
C VAL A 300 -23.29 12.78 0.53
N LEU A 301 -23.68 11.55 0.18
CA LEU A 301 -25.05 11.19 -0.22
C LEU A 301 -26.01 10.99 0.96
N GLY A 302 -25.53 11.06 2.21
CA GLY A 302 -26.34 10.83 3.42
C GLY A 302 -26.71 9.37 3.68
N LEU A 303 -26.00 8.43 3.06
CA LEU A 303 -26.20 6.98 3.21
C LEU A 303 -25.40 6.40 4.38
N ARG A 304 -24.38 7.13 4.85
CA ARG A 304 -23.51 6.77 5.97
C ARG A 304 -23.34 7.96 6.91
N SER A 305 -23.30 7.71 8.22
CA SER A 305 -22.97 8.75 9.21
C SER A 305 -21.46 9.01 9.23
N TRP A 306 -21.06 10.25 9.58
CA TRP A 306 -19.67 10.56 9.85
C TRP A 306 -19.08 9.72 10.99
N ASP A 307 -19.90 9.37 11.99
CA ASP A 307 -19.46 8.55 13.13
C ASP A 307 -19.08 7.12 12.70
N ASP A 308 -19.56 6.68 11.54
CA ASP A 308 -19.25 5.37 10.92
C ASP A 308 -18.16 5.49 9.84
N TYR A 309 -17.29 6.51 9.94
CA TYR A 309 -16.16 6.69 9.02
C TYR A 309 -15.28 5.43 9.01
N ALA A 310 -15.01 4.93 7.82
CA ALA A 310 -14.11 3.80 7.60
C ALA A 310 -12.99 4.20 6.64
N ILE A 311 -11.76 3.79 6.96
CA ILE A 311 -10.66 3.88 6.01
C ILE A 311 -10.91 2.91 4.85
N ASP A 312 -10.59 3.34 3.63
CA ASP A 312 -10.78 2.52 2.43
C ASP A 312 -9.70 1.44 2.34
N GLU A 313 -10.13 0.21 2.15
CA GLU A 313 -9.28 -0.98 2.05
C GLU A 313 -9.63 -1.77 0.78
N ILE A 314 -8.67 -2.57 0.33
CA ILE A 314 -8.82 -3.55 -0.73
C ILE A 314 -8.43 -4.90 -0.14
N GLU A 315 -9.37 -5.85 -0.16
CA GLU A 315 -9.16 -7.24 0.24
C GLU A 315 -8.63 -8.09 -0.93
#